data_AF-A0A7W0H7Z5-F1
#
_entry.id   AF-A0A7W0H7Z5-F1
#
_cell.length_a   1.000
_cell.length_b   1.000
_cell.length_c   1.000
_cell.angle_alpha   90.00
_cell.angle_beta   90.00
_cell.angle_gamma   90.00
#
_symmetry.space_group_name_H-M   'P 1'
#
loop_
_entity.id
_entity.type
_entity.pdbx_description
1 polymer ?
#
loop_
_entity_poly.entity_id
_entity_poly.type
_entity_poly.pdbx_seq_one_letter_code
_entity_poly.pdbx_strand_id
1 'polypeptide(L)'
;NYDTAAIPTADGSPVTLGVADHLMAFKNDGDNQEAITAFLDFFFSPEVYTTFVDAEGFLPTTQSGSDALADKESIQTFLELLPSAQFYPSTNPAWPTTQGAIQQQIGTIAQGADPAEVLADIQAAAEGGF
;
A
#
# COMPACT_ATOMS: atom_id res chain seq x y z
N ASN A 1 -23.34 -2.70 -15.64
CA ASN A 1 -23.37 -2.62 -14.16
C ASN A 1 -22.18 -3.38 -13.64
N TYR A 2 -21.24 -2.67 -13.03
CA TYR A 2 -20.11 -3.21 -12.29
C TYR A 2 -20.21 -2.68 -10.85
N ASP A 3 -19.64 -3.40 -9.89
CA ASP A 3 -19.62 -3.01 -8.48
C ASP A 3 -18.34 -3.55 -7.81
N THR A 4 -18.01 -3.07 -6.61
CA THR A 4 -16.86 -3.51 -5.82
C THR A 4 -17.29 -4.43 -4.68
N ALA A 5 -16.42 -5.37 -4.29
CA ALA A 5 -16.65 -6.30 -3.19
C ALA A 5 -15.30 -6.76 -2.61
N ALA A 6 -15.35 -7.36 -1.41
CA ALA A 6 -14.18 -8.00 -0.81
C ALA A 6 -13.62 -9.11 -1.72
N ILE A 7 -12.29 -9.31 -1.67
CA ILE A 7 -11.64 -10.42 -2.37
C ILE A 7 -12.17 -11.74 -1.78
N PRO A 8 -12.67 -12.68 -2.62
CA PRO A 8 -13.14 -13.96 -2.13
C PRO A 8 -11.97 -14.82 -1.64
N THR A 9 -12.14 -15.44 -0.48
CA THR A 9 -11.22 -16.43 0.09
C THR A 9 -11.95 -17.75 0.33
N ALA A 10 -11.20 -18.84 0.49
CA ALA A 10 -11.79 -20.17 0.63
C ALA A 10 -12.65 -20.32 1.91
N ASP A 11 -12.31 -19.61 2.98
CA ASP A 11 -12.98 -19.65 4.28
C ASP A 11 -13.78 -18.36 4.59
N GLY A 12 -13.79 -17.40 3.68
CA GLY A 12 -14.45 -16.10 3.87
C GLY A 12 -13.69 -15.13 4.79
N SER A 13 -12.49 -15.47 5.24
CA SER A 13 -11.62 -14.53 5.95
C SER A 13 -11.22 -13.37 5.03
N PRO A 14 -11.17 -12.12 5.53
CA PRO A 14 -10.78 -10.98 4.71
C PRO A 14 -9.29 -11.06 4.37
N VAL A 15 -8.97 -10.86 3.08
CA VAL A 15 -7.60 -10.64 2.62
C VAL A 15 -7.55 -9.34 1.82
N THR A 16 -6.92 -8.33 2.40
CA THR A 16 -6.73 -7.03 1.76
C THR A 16 -5.26 -6.65 1.87
N LEU A 17 -4.59 -6.47 0.74
CA LEU A 17 -3.24 -5.92 0.69
C LEU A 17 -3.34 -4.39 0.64
N GLY A 18 -2.87 -3.73 1.69
CA GLY A 18 -2.78 -2.28 1.76
C GLY A 18 -1.54 -1.76 1.05
N VAL A 19 -1.73 -0.79 0.15
CA VAL A 19 -0.66 -0.01 -0.47
C VAL A 19 -0.81 1.43 0.00
N ALA A 20 0.30 2.05 0.41
CA ALA A 20 0.30 3.42 0.86
C ALA A 20 1.44 4.17 0.17
N ASP A 21 1.09 5.26 -0.52
CA ASP A 21 2.05 6.15 -1.15
C ASP A 21 2.60 7.16 -0.15
N HIS A 22 3.87 7.49 -0.27
CA HIS A 22 4.56 8.37 0.68
C HIS A 22 5.26 9.50 -0.06
N LEU A 23 5.07 10.72 0.41
CA LEU A 23 5.92 11.85 0.05
C LEU A 23 7.12 11.87 0.98
N MET A 24 8.32 11.91 0.41
CA MET A 24 9.58 11.91 1.17
C MET A 24 10.47 13.05 0.72
N ALA A 25 11.21 13.63 1.67
CA ALA A 25 12.27 14.57 1.42
C ALA A 25 13.63 13.87 1.52
N PHE A 26 14.52 14.11 0.56
CA PHE A 26 15.89 13.60 0.62
C PHE A 26 16.70 14.31 1.71
N LYS A 27 17.49 13.54 2.46
CA LYS A 27 18.40 14.08 3.46
C LYS A 27 19.64 14.67 2.80
N ASN A 28 19.73 16.00 2.79
CA ASN A 28 20.86 16.77 2.25
C ASN A 28 21.51 17.66 3.34
N ASP A 29 22.06 18.81 2.97
CA ASP A 29 22.63 19.84 3.86
C ASP A 29 21.57 20.60 4.69
N GLY A 30 20.31 20.62 4.23
CA GLY A 30 19.19 21.23 4.93
C GLY A 30 18.75 22.59 4.39
N ASP A 31 19.40 23.09 3.34
CA ASP A 31 19.17 24.45 2.80
C ASP A 31 17.72 24.68 2.31
N ASN A 32 17.00 23.61 1.98
CA ASN A 32 15.62 23.66 1.50
C ASN A 32 14.57 23.27 2.55
N GLN A 33 14.96 23.08 3.82
CA GLN A 33 14.04 22.55 4.84
C GLN A 33 12.80 23.44 5.03
N GLU A 34 12.95 24.76 5.01
CA GLU A 34 11.83 25.71 5.15
C GLU A 34 10.83 25.58 4.00
N ALA A 35 11.32 25.53 2.75
CA ALA A 35 10.48 25.39 1.57
C ALA A 35 9.77 24.03 1.52
N ILE A 36 10.46 22.95 1.89
CA ILE A 36 9.89 21.60 1.97
C ILE A 36 8.79 21.56 3.03
N THR A 37 9.02 22.15 4.20
CA THR A 37 8.03 22.22 5.29
C THR A 37 6.79 22.99 4.84
N ALA A 38 6.98 24.18 4.26
CA ALA A 38 5.87 25.00 3.75
C ALA A 38 5.04 24.26 2.68
N PHE A 39 5.68 23.50 1.79
CA PHE A 39 4.99 22.71 0.79
C PHE A 39 4.17 21.58 1.42
N LEU A 40 4.75 20.80 2.34
CA LEU A 40 4.06 19.68 2.98
C LEU A 40 2.88 20.18 3.84
N ASP A 41 3.05 21.29 4.56
CA ASP A 41 1.98 21.93 5.34
C ASP A 41 0.82 22.37 4.44
N PHE A 42 1.13 22.97 3.27
CA PHE A 42 0.12 23.34 2.28
C PHE A 42 -0.57 22.10 1.69
N PHE A 43 0.20 21.11 1.25
CA PHE A 43 -0.33 19.91 0.61
C PHE A 43 -1.26 19.12 1.55
N PHE A 44 -0.87 18.96 2.81
CA PHE A 44 -1.67 18.26 3.83
C PHE A 44 -2.69 19.14 4.53
N SER A 45 -2.86 20.40 4.12
CA SER A 45 -3.97 21.21 4.59
C SER A 45 -5.31 20.54 4.20
N PRO A 46 -6.35 20.62 5.04
CA PRO A 46 -7.59 19.85 4.82
C PRO A 46 -8.23 20.08 3.45
N GLU A 47 -8.29 21.31 2.97
CA GLU A 47 -8.89 21.66 1.68
C GLU A 47 -8.11 21.09 0.50
N VAL A 48 -6.78 21.28 0.49
CA VAL A 48 -5.91 20.86 -0.61
C VAL A 48 -5.83 19.35 -0.68
N TYR A 49 -5.56 18.70 0.45
CA TYR A 49 -5.41 17.24 0.51
C TYR A 49 -6.70 16.53 0.12
N THR A 50 -7.85 16.96 0.68
CA THR A 50 -9.14 16.34 0.39
C THR A 50 -9.49 16.48 -1.08
N THR A 51 -9.27 17.67 -1.67
CA THR A 51 -9.53 17.89 -3.11
C THR A 51 -8.67 16.97 -3.98
N PHE A 52 -7.38 16.83 -3.67
CA PHE A 52 -6.48 15.94 -4.39
C PHE A 52 -6.91 14.47 -4.28
N VAL A 53 -7.11 13.98 -3.07
CA VAL A 53 -7.50 12.58 -2.81
C VAL A 53 -8.85 12.24 -3.47
N ASP A 54 -9.80 13.17 -3.42
CA ASP A 54 -11.11 13.00 -4.01
C ASP A 54 -11.05 12.89 -5.55
N ALA A 55 -10.21 13.72 -6.17
CA ALA A 55 -10.02 13.76 -7.61
C ALA A 55 -9.30 12.50 -8.13
N GLU A 56 -8.31 11.99 -7.39
CA GLU A 56 -7.60 10.76 -7.73
C GLU A 56 -8.39 9.48 -7.36
N GLY A 57 -9.46 9.62 -6.58
CA GLY A 57 -10.24 8.47 -6.08
C GLY A 57 -9.48 7.62 -5.05
N PHE A 58 -8.54 8.24 -4.33
CA PHE A 58 -7.75 7.59 -3.30
C PHE A 58 -8.49 7.56 -1.95
N LEU A 59 -7.96 6.75 -1.03
CA LEU A 59 -8.39 6.74 0.36
C LEU A 59 -7.59 7.79 1.14
N PRO A 60 -8.25 8.64 1.95
CA PRO A 60 -7.53 9.62 2.76
C PRO A 60 -6.63 8.96 3.80
N THR A 61 -5.43 9.52 4.00
CA THR A 61 -4.54 9.14 5.10
C THR A 61 -4.55 10.14 6.26
N THR A 62 -5.27 11.26 6.11
CA THR A 62 -5.49 12.26 7.16
C THR A 62 -6.88 12.10 7.77
N GLN A 63 -7.01 12.33 9.09
CA GLN A 63 -8.31 12.25 9.76
C GLN A 63 -9.34 13.21 9.13
N SER A 64 -8.92 14.45 8.81
CA SER A 64 -9.82 15.44 8.21
C SER A 64 -10.32 15.04 6.83
N GLY A 65 -9.48 14.40 6.01
CA GLY A 65 -9.91 13.86 4.71
C GLY A 65 -10.86 12.69 4.87
N SER A 66 -10.60 11.80 5.83
CA SER A 66 -11.49 10.67 6.15
C SER A 66 -12.87 11.16 6.60
N ASP A 67 -12.93 12.17 7.48
CA ASP A 67 -14.19 12.75 7.94
C ASP A 67 -14.94 13.43 6.78
N ALA A 68 -14.22 14.13 5.89
CA ALA A 68 -14.81 14.84 4.76
C ALA A 68 -15.37 13.91 3.67
N LEU A 69 -14.81 12.70 3.51
CA LEU A 69 -15.19 11.73 2.48
C LEU A 69 -15.93 10.51 3.03
N ALA A 70 -16.34 10.52 4.30
CA ALA A 70 -16.97 9.37 4.97
C ALA A 70 -18.23 8.85 4.26
N ASP A 71 -19.02 9.77 3.68
CA ASP A 71 -20.29 9.43 3.00
C ASP A 71 -20.12 9.24 1.48
N LYS A 72 -18.89 9.24 0.95
CA LYS A 72 -18.66 9.07 -0.49
C LYS A 72 -18.81 7.59 -0.88
N GLU A 73 -19.97 7.27 -1.47
CA GLU A 73 -20.34 5.91 -1.88
C GLU A 73 -19.24 5.19 -2.69
N SER A 74 -18.54 5.90 -3.59
CA SER A 74 -17.53 5.28 -4.46
C SER A 74 -16.31 4.72 -3.73
N ILE A 75 -16.05 5.14 -2.49
CA ILE A 75 -14.92 4.65 -1.68
C ILE A 75 -15.38 3.83 -0.47
N GLN A 76 -16.69 3.72 -0.22
CA GLN A 76 -17.25 3.13 1.00
C GLN A 76 -16.79 1.68 1.22
N THR A 77 -16.89 0.83 0.19
CA THR A 77 -16.43 -0.56 0.27
C THR A 77 -14.95 -0.67 0.64
N PHE A 78 -14.12 0.26 0.18
CA PHE A 78 -12.70 0.26 0.49
C PHE A 78 -12.43 0.73 1.93
N LEU A 79 -13.18 1.74 2.41
CA LEU A 79 -13.13 2.17 3.82
C LEU A 79 -13.51 1.02 4.77
N GLU A 80 -14.50 0.20 4.41
CA GLU A 80 -14.90 -0.99 5.17
C GLU A 80 -13.82 -2.09 5.19
N LEU A 81 -13.00 -2.18 4.14
CA LEU A 81 -11.91 -3.16 4.03
C LEU A 81 -10.62 -2.72 4.74
N LEU A 82 -10.39 -1.41 4.89
CA LEU A 82 -9.18 -0.85 5.50
C LEU A 82 -8.80 -1.44 6.86
N PRO A 83 -9.72 -1.68 7.82
CA PRO A 83 -9.37 -2.27 9.11
C PRO A 83 -8.77 -3.68 9.03
N SER A 84 -9.04 -4.40 7.93
CA SER A 84 -8.49 -5.74 7.68
C SER A 84 -7.22 -5.73 6.82
N ALA A 85 -6.82 -4.56 6.30
CA ALA A 85 -5.71 -4.44 5.36
C ALA A 85 -4.37 -4.73 6.04
N GLN A 86 -3.54 -5.52 5.37
CA GLN A 86 -2.14 -5.76 5.72
C GLN A 86 -1.27 -4.95 4.77
N PHE A 87 -0.45 -4.05 5.30
CA PHE A 87 0.42 -3.21 4.48
C PHE A 87 1.78 -3.88 4.24
N TYR A 88 2.45 -3.51 3.16
CA TYR A 88 3.81 -3.95 2.91
C TYR A 88 4.74 -3.62 4.09
N PRO A 89 5.61 -4.56 4.52
CA PRO A 89 6.54 -4.35 5.63
C PRO A 89 7.77 -3.56 5.15
N SER A 90 7.55 -2.33 4.65
CA SER A 90 8.58 -1.49 4.01
C SER A 90 9.75 -1.11 4.92
N THR A 91 9.60 -1.25 6.25
CA THR A 91 10.68 -1.06 7.24
C THR A 91 11.50 -2.33 7.51
N ASN A 92 11.07 -3.50 7.01
CA ASN A 92 11.84 -4.73 7.13
C ASN A 92 12.96 -4.74 6.08
N PRO A 93 14.25 -4.84 6.48
CA PRO A 93 15.37 -4.80 5.55
C PRO A 93 15.40 -5.98 4.56
N ALA A 94 14.79 -7.11 4.90
CA ALA A 94 14.68 -8.27 4.00
C ALA A 94 13.56 -8.12 2.96
N TRP A 95 12.65 -7.15 3.14
CA TRP A 95 11.47 -7.01 2.28
C TRP A 95 11.80 -6.79 0.80
N PRO A 96 12.74 -5.91 0.40
CA PRO A 96 13.05 -5.71 -1.02
C PRO A 96 13.50 -7.00 -1.72
N THR A 97 14.35 -7.79 -1.06
CA THR A 97 14.80 -9.09 -1.57
C THR A 97 13.65 -10.09 -1.66
N THR A 98 12.82 -10.15 -0.61
CA THR A 98 11.62 -11.01 -0.57
C THR A 98 10.65 -10.67 -1.69
N GLN A 99 10.33 -9.39 -1.87
CA GLN A 99 9.43 -8.90 -2.90
C GLN A 99 9.97 -9.23 -4.30
N GLY A 100 11.27 -9.03 -4.53
CA GLY A 100 11.92 -9.40 -5.79
C GLY A 100 11.81 -10.89 -6.08
N ALA A 101 12.03 -11.75 -5.07
CA ALA A 101 11.86 -13.19 -5.20
C ALA A 101 10.41 -13.58 -5.53
N ILE A 102 9.42 -13.01 -4.83
CA ILE A 102 8.00 -13.23 -5.16
C ILE A 102 7.70 -12.87 -6.61
N GLN A 103 8.11 -11.68 -7.05
CA GLN A 103 7.82 -11.17 -8.40
C GLN A 103 8.46 -12.03 -9.50
N GLN A 104 9.64 -12.59 -9.25
CA GLN A 104 10.36 -13.41 -10.22
C GLN A 104 9.88 -14.87 -10.23
N GLN A 105 9.57 -15.42 -9.06
CA GLN A 105 9.38 -16.86 -8.91
C GLN A 105 7.90 -17.28 -8.99
N ILE A 106 6.95 -16.50 -8.45
CA ILE A 106 5.58 -17.00 -8.28
C ILE A 106 4.88 -17.35 -9.61
N GLY A 107 5.20 -16.64 -10.69
CA GLY A 107 4.65 -16.89 -12.02
C GLY A 107 5.14 -18.17 -12.69
N THR A 108 6.22 -18.78 -12.18
CA THR A 108 6.78 -20.03 -12.71
C THR A 108 5.96 -21.26 -12.34
N ILE A 109 5.17 -21.18 -11.25
CA ILE A 109 4.24 -22.25 -10.84
C ILE A 109 3.25 -22.56 -11.99
N ALA A 110 2.71 -21.52 -12.62
CA ALA A 110 1.81 -21.67 -13.77
C ALA A 110 2.50 -22.26 -15.01
N GLN A 111 3.83 -22.33 -15.01
CA GLN A 111 4.65 -22.89 -16.09
C GLN A 111 5.16 -24.30 -15.77
N GLY A 112 4.80 -24.87 -14.62
CA GLY A 112 5.12 -26.23 -14.23
C GLY A 112 6.25 -26.38 -13.21
N ALA A 113 6.76 -25.29 -12.63
CA ALA A 113 7.66 -25.36 -11.48
C ALA A 113 6.95 -25.97 -10.27
N ASP A 114 7.69 -26.70 -9.42
CA ASP A 114 7.14 -27.26 -8.18
C ASP A 114 6.79 -26.14 -7.19
N PRO A 115 5.53 -26.02 -6.73
CA PRO A 115 5.13 -24.96 -5.80
C PRO A 115 5.92 -25.00 -4.49
N ALA A 116 6.29 -26.18 -3.99
CA ALA A 116 7.01 -26.29 -2.73
C ALA A 116 8.45 -25.75 -2.86
N GLU A 117 9.14 -26.06 -3.96
CA GLU A 117 10.45 -25.50 -4.28
C GLU A 117 10.40 -23.97 -4.44
N VAL A 118 9.44 -23.45 -5.22
CA VAL A 118 9.24 -22.00 -5.41
C VAL A 118 9.01 -21.26 -4.08
N LEU A 119 8.18 -21.82 -3.20
CA LEU A 119 7.92 -21.22 -1.89
C LEU A 119 9.13 -21.31 -0.96
N ALA A 120 9.93 -22.39 -1.05
CA ALA A 120 11.17 -22.53 -0.29
C ALA A 120 12.20 -21.46 -0.69
N ASP A 121 12.33 -21.17 -1.98
CA ASP A 121 13.23 -20.12 -2.48
C ASP A 121 12.80 -18.72 -2.02
N ILE A 122 11.49 -18.43 -2.05
CA ILE A 122 10.94 -17.17 -1.53
C ILE A 122 11.19 -17.06 -0.01
N GLN A 123 11.02 -18.15 0.74
CA GLN A 123 11.28 -18.18 2.17
C GLN A 123 12.76 -17.92 2.47
N ALA A 124 13.68 -18.54 1.73
CA ALA A 124 15.12 -18.31 1.89
C ALA A 124 15.49 -16.82 1.66
N ALA A 125 14.87 -16.18 0.67
CA ALA A 125 15.02 -14.74 0.44
C ALA A 125 14.49 -13.89 1.61
N ALA A 126 13.40 -14.31 2.26
CA ALA A 126 12.83 -13.63 3.42
C ALA A 126 13.69 -13.77 4.69
N GLU A 127 14.38 -14.89 4.85
CA GLU A 127 15.27 -15.16 5.98
C GLU A 127 16.66 -14.52 5.81
N GLY A 128 16.93 -13.86 4.69
CA GLY A 128 18.21 -13.21 4.39
C GLY A 128 19.30 -14.17 3.93
N GLY A 129 18.92 -15.36 3.45
CA GLY A 129 19.86 -16.40 3.06
C GLY A 129 20.37 -16.26 1.62
N PHE A 130 21.38 -15.41 1.40
CA PHE A 130 22.42 -15.54 0.36
C PHE A 130 23.70 -14.79 0.78
#